data_AF-A0A2Z5WZK7-F1
#
_entry.id   AF-A0A2Z5WZK7-F1
#
_cell.length_a   1.000
_cell.length_b   1.000
_cell.length_c   1.000
_cell.angle_alpha   90.00
_cell.angle_beta   90.00
_cell.angle_gamma   90.00
#
_symmetry.space_group_name_H-M   'P 1'
#
loop_
_entity.id
_entity.type
_entity.pdbx_description
1 polymer ?
#
loop_
_entity_poly.entity_id
_entity_poly.type
_entity_poly.pdbx_seq_one_letter_code
_entity_poly.pdbx_strand_id
1 'polypeptide(L)' 'MTLAINAEPVPLKTDTDGVVRVGKTLVTLDTVIKTFQNEATAEAIVYR' A
#
# COMPACT_ATOMS: atom_id res chain seq x y z
N MET A 1 -18.53 -15.78 24.67
CA MET A 1 -17.41 -14.88 24.33
C MET A 1 -17.21 -14.97 22.83
N THR A 2 -17.36 -13.86 22.12
CA THR A 2 -17.38 -13.81 20.65
C THR A 2 -16.11 -13.12 20.19
N LEU A 3 -15.30 -13.79 19.37
CA LEU A 3 -14.09 -13.20 18.79
C LEU A 3 -14.51 -12.32 17.60
N ALA A 4 -14.40 -11.00 17.76
CA ALA A 4 -14.63 -10.06 16.67
C ALA A 4 -13.39 -10.01 15.78
N ILE A 5 -13.54 -10.41 14.50
CA ILE A 5 -12.51 -10.22 13.48
C ILE A 5 -12.67 -8.80 12.94
N ASN A 6 -11.77 -7.90 13.31
CA ASN A 6 -11.70 -6.55 12.80
C ASN A 6 -10.74 -6.50 11.60
N ALA A 7 -11.25 -6.14 10.42
CA ALA A 7 -10.38 -5.82 9.30
C ALA A 7 -9.72 -4.47 9.56
N GLU A 8 -8.39 -4.44 9.61
CA GLU A 8 -7.65 -3.20 9.67
C GLU A 8 -7.81 -2.45 8.34
N PRO A 9 -8.05 -1.13 8.36
CA PRO A 9 -8.16 -0.36 7.15
C PRO A 9 -6.83 -0.40 6.39
N VAL A 10 -6.91 -0.52 5.06
CA VAL A 10 -5.71 -0.48 4.20
C VAL A 10 -4.92 0.80 4.48
N PRO A 11 -3.60 0.71 4.65
CA PRO A 11 -2.78 1.86 4.99
C PRO A 11 -2.55 2.70 3.72
N LEU A 12 -3.59 3.31 3.18
CA LEU A 12 -3.52 4.20 2.02
C LEU A 12 -3.92 5.61 2.47
N LYS A 13 -3.08 6.59 2.15
CA LYS A 13 -3.34 8.00 2.44
C LYS A 13 -3.27 8.81 1.17
N THR A 14 -4.31 9.57 0.90
CA THR A 14 -4.32 10.55 -0.19
C THR A 14 -3.78 11.87 0.33
N ASP A 15 -2.78 12.42 -0.34
CA ASP A 15 -2.21 13.73 -0.07
C ASP A 15 -3.10 14.86 -0.64
N THR A 16 -2.84 16.11 -0.27
CA THR A 16 -3.59 17.29 -0.75
C THR A 16 -3.49 17.46 -2.27
N ASP A 17 -2.43 16.94 -2.89
CA ASP A 17 -2.24 16.92 -4.34
C ASP A 17 -3.01 15.78 -5.05
N GLY A 18 -3.76 14.95 -4.32
CA GLY A 18 -4.48 13.79 -4.87
C GLY A 18 -3.61 12.53 -5.03
N VAL A 19 -2.34 12.60 -4.65
CA VAL A 19 -1.39 11.48 -4.69
C VAL A 19 -1.69 10.48 -3.58
N VAL A 20 -1.92 9.21 -3.93
CA VAL A 20 -2.10 8.13 -2.96
C VAL A 20 -0.75 7.55 -2.54
N ARG A 21 -0.51 7.48 -1.23
CA ARG A 21 0.72 6.99 -0.60
C ARG A 21 0.46 5.77 0.26
N VAL A 22 1.48 4.92 0.37
CA VAL A 22 1.41 3.67 1.12
C VAL A 22 1.92 3.90 2.55
N GLY A 23 1.00 3.82 3.50
CA GLY A 23 1.21 3.88 4.94
C GLY A 23 1.74 5.21 5.42
N LYS A 24 2.92 5.16 6.04
CA LYS A 24 3.67 6.35 6.51
C LYS A 24 4.89 6.64 5.63
N THR A 25 4.97 5.98 4.46
CA THR A 25 6.11 6.12 3.55
C THR A 25 5.87 7.23 2.53
N LEU A 26 6.94 7.62 1.84
CA LEU A 26 6.86 8.47 0.65
C LEU A 26 6.59 7.66 -0.63
N VAL A 27 6.38 6.35 -0.52
CA VAL A 27 6.10 5.48 -1.67
C VAL A 27 4.66 5.73 -2.12
N THR A 28 4.49 6.12 -3.38
CA THR A 28 3.18 6.31 -3.99
C THR A 28 2.59 4.97 -4.44
N LEU A 29 1.27 4.88 -4.42
CA LEU A 29 0.55 3.71 -4.92
C LEU A 29 0.85 3.48 -6.40
N ASP A 30 1.05 4.54 -7.18
CA ASP A 30 1.46 4.46 -8.59
C ASP A 30 2.77 3.68 -8.78
N THR A 31 3.78 3.94 -7.94
CA THR A 31 5.05 3.19 -7.98
C THR A 31 4.85 1.72 -7.65
N VAL A 32 4.03 1.41 -6.64
CA VAL A 32 3.71 0.02 -6.25
C VAL A 32 3.01 -0.70 -7.41
N ILE A 33 2.00 -0.07 -8.02
CA ILE A 33 1.25 -0.63 -9.15
C ILE A 33 2.17 -0.88 -10.34
N LYS A 34 3.02 0.09 -10.72
CA LYS A 34 3.98 -0.07 -11.83
C LYS A 34 4.93 -1.23 -11.58
N THR A 35 5.45 -1.36 -10.36
CA THR A 35 6.39 -2.43 -10.01
C THR A 35 5.70 -3.79 -10.03
N PHE A 36 4.46 -3.88 -9.52
CA PHE A 36 3.65 -5.08 -9.58
C PHE A 36 3.31 -5.50 -11.02
N GLN A 37 2.98 -4.54 -11.89
CA GLN A 37 2.75 -4.80 -13.32
C GLN A 37 4.00 -5.31 -14.04
N ASN A 38 5.20 -4.97 -13.56
CA ASN A 38 6.47 -5.51 -14.04
C ASN A 38 6.78 -6.92 -13.48
N GLU A 39 5.74 -7.69 -13.14
CA GLU A 39 5.83 -9.05 -12.59
C GLU A 39 6.60 -9.15 -11.26
N ALA A 40 6.76 -8.04 -10.53
CA ALA A 40 7.37 -8.07 -9.21
C ALA A 40 6.40 -8.62 -8.17
N THR A 41 6.90 -9.44 -7.25
CA THR A 41 6.12 -9.92 -6.12
C THR A 41 5.93 -8.80 -5.08
N ALA A 42 4.88 -8.89 -4.27
CA ALA A 42 4.62 -7.93 -3.20
C ALA A 42 5.82 -7.82 -2.23
N GLU A 43 6.47 -8.94 -1.92
CA GLU A 43 7.70 -8.97 -1.13
C GLU A 43 8.83 -8.20 -1.82
N ALA A 44 9.06 -8.43 -3.12
CA ALA A 44 10.10 -7.71 -3.87
C ALA A 44 9.87 -6.19 -3.92
N ILE A 45 8.61 -5.75 -3.93
CA ILE A 45 8.26 -4.32 -3.90
C ILE A 45 8.61 -3.67 -2.55
N VAL A 46 8.52 -4.42 -1.45
CA VAL A 46 8.84 -3.91 -0.11
C VAL A 46 10.36 -3.87 0.15
N TYR A 47 11.11 -4.81 -0.44
CA TYR A 47 12.55 -4.96 -0.21
C TYR A 47 13.45 -4.16 -1.17
N ARG A 48 12.92 -3.51 -2.21
CA ARG A 48 13.67 -2.67 -3.15
C ARG A 48 13.56 -1.19 -2.84
#